data_AF-A0A3S3SHZ8-F1
#
_entry.id   AF-A0A3S3SHZ8-F1
#
_cell.length_a   1.000
_cell.length_b   1.000
_cell.length_c   1.000
_cell.angle_alpha   90.00
_cell.angle_beta   90.00
_cell.angle_gamma   90.00
#
_symmetry.space_group_name_H-M   'P 1'
#
loop_
_entity.id
_entity.type
_entity.pdbx_description
1 polymer ?
#
loop_
_entity_poly.entity_id
_entity_poly.type
_entity_poly.pdbx_seq_one_letter_code
_entity_poly.pdbx_strand_id
1 'polypeptide(L)'
;MKILNRSLFFAKRGTLVSSTKLPIFAIRKRLLSAVNAWQISAFDDSIEKILFYNENLDMPIIDEPNHVLVKVAAASVNPLDVAMCKGYGHTLLQCMNAVSEFRFERLTYDHFPKTLGRDFSGVVIGKGESVKRYKIGDCVWGVISPHQQGTHSNYIKVSQCNVRIIEGSVSINRHCF
;
A
#
# COMPACT_ATOMS: atom_id res chain seq x y z
N MET A 1 -41.55 2.51 54.88
CA MET A 1 -42.50 3.46 55.47
C MET A 1 -41.85 4.84 55.47
N LYS A 2 -42.33 5.76 54.59
CA LYS A 2 -42.22 7.25 54.64
C LYS A 2 -40.78 7.86 54.69
N ILE A 3 -40.38 8.96 54.04
CA ILE A 3 -40.98 10.07 53.27
C ILE A 3 -39.82 10.79 52.52
N LEU A 4 -40.19 11.42 51.39
CA LEU A 4 -39.51 12.41 50.54
C LEU A 4 -38.40 13.29 51.16
N ASN A 5 -37.47 13.72 50.29
CA ASN A 5 -37.27 15.16 50.15
C ASN A 5 -37.11 15.60 48.69
N ARG A 6 -37.90 16.61 48.32
CA ARG A 6 -38.03 17.25 47.00
C ARG A 6 -37.08 18.45 46.97
N SER A 7 -36.39 18.63 45.85
CA SER A 7 -36.05 19.95 45.36
C SER A 7 -36.10 19.92 43.84
N LEU A 8 -37.20 20.45 43.29
CA LEU A 8 -37.23 20.98 41.94
C LEU A 8 -36.24 22.15 41.86
N PHE A 9 -35.66 22.44 40.69
CA PHE A 9 -35.81 23.73 40.00
C PHE A 9 -35.08 23.65 38.63
N PHE A 10 -35.89 23.87 37.58
CA PHE A 10 -35.60 24.42 36.25
C PHE A 10 -34.79 23.64 35.22
N ALA A 11 -35.56 22.99 34.33
CA ALA A 11 -35.13 22.62 32.99
C ALA A 11 -34.84 23.87 32.14
N LYS A 12 -33.59 24.02 31.68
CA LYS A 12 -33.28 24.77 30.46
C LYS A 12 -33.16 23.77 29.31
N ARG A 13 -33.94 24.03 28.27
CA ARG A 13 -33.98 23.29 27.00
C ARG A 13 -32.58 23.28 26.37
N GLY A 14 -31.86 22.18 26.54
CA GLY A 14 -30.73 21.78 25.71
C GLY A 14 -31.20 20.65 24.83
N THR A 15 -31.26 20.90 23.52
CA THR A 15 -31.58 19.88 22.51
C THR A 15 -30.58 18.74 22.66
N LEU A 16 -31.07 17.55 23.03
CA LEU A 16 -30.28 16.33 22.96
C LEU A 16 -29.93 16.11 21.48
N VAL A 17 -28.72 16.52 21.08
CA VAL A 17 -28.16 16.06 19.82
C VAL A 17 -27.93 14.57 20.00
N SER A 18 -28.86 13.80 19.46
CA SER A 18 -28.74 12.36 19.29
C SER A 18 -27.37 12.08 18.67
N SER A 19 -26.49 11.44 19.43
CA SER A 19 -25.27 10.84 18.92
C SER A 19 -25.70 9.77 17.92
N THR A 20 -25.89 10.16 16.66
CA THR A 20 -26.12 9.25 15.56
C THR A 20 -24.91 8.34 15.48
N LYS A 21 -25.05 7.11 15.98
CA LYS A 21 -24.10 6.03 15.72
C LYS A 21 -23.96 5.95 14.19
N LEU A 22 -22.83 6.41 13.67
CA LEU A 22 -22.53 6.25 12.26
C LEU A 22 -22.64 4.76 11.94
N PRO A 23 -23.36 4.36 10.89
CA PRO A 23 -23.54 2.95 10.58
C PRO A 23 -22.15 2.33 10.37
N ILE A 24 -21.94 1.14 10.93
CA ILE A 24 -20.68 0.37 10.82
C ILE A 24 -20.23 0.26 9.35
N PHE A 25 -21.18 0.28 8.42
CA PHE A 25 -20.94 0.28 6.97
C PHE A 25 -20.24 1.55 6.46
N ALA A 26 -20.56 2.74 7.00
CA ALA A 26 -19.90 3.99 6.66
C ALA A 26 -18.47 4.09 7.24
N ILE A 27 -18.24 3.45 8.40
CA ILE A 27 -16.90 3.30 8.99
C ILE A 27 -16.06 2.35 8.12
N ARG A 28 -16.64 1.25 7.62
CA ARG A 28 -15.97 0.31 6.70
C ARG A 28 -15.59 0.96 5.38
N LYS A 29 -16.47 1.79 4.80
CA LYS A 29 -16.22 2.47 3.52
C LYS A 29 -15.11 3.53 3.60
N ARG A 30 -14.85 4.05 4.80
CA ARG A 30 -13.79 5.05 5.06
C ARG A 30 -12.44 4.41 5.42
N LEU A 31 -12.41 3.10 5.71
CA LEU A 31 -11.20 2.35 6.10
C LEU A 31 -10.61 1.47 4.98
N LEU A 32 -11.33 1.24 3.88
CA LEU A 32 -10.77 0.68 2.65
C LEU A 32 -10.53 1.83 1.68
N SER A 33 -9.45 2.59 1.86
CA SER A 33 -8.95 3.42 0.76
C SER A 33 -8.66 2.49 -0.40
N ALA A 34 -9.28 2.72 -1.56
CA ALA A 34 -9.00 1.93 -2.74
C ALA A 34 -7.49 1.95 -3.02
N VAL A 35 -6.91 0.79 -3.33
CA VAL A 35 -5.51 0.73 -3.72
C VAL A 35 -5.41 1.34 -5.10
N ASN A 36 -4.43 2.21 -5.28
CA ASN A 36 -4.20 2.90 -6.52
C ASN A 36 -2.73 2.81 -6.91
N ALA A 37 -2.50 2.75 -8.22
CA ALA A 37 -1.16 2.61 -8.78
C ALA A 37 -1.07 3.22 -10.17
N TRP A 38 0.13 3.69 -10.50
CA TRP A 38 0.52 3.96 -11.88
C TRP A 38 1.03 2.68 -12.50
N GLN A 39 0.42 2.29 -13.62
CA GLN A 39 0.71 1.02 -14.29
C GLN A 39 0.91 1.25 -15.78
N ILE A 40 1.70 0.36 -16.39
CA ILE A 40 1.80 0.26 -17.84
C ILE A 40 0.95 -0.92 -18.34
N SER A 41 0.34 -0.76 -19.52
CA SER A 41 -0.50 -1.78 -20.18
C SER A 41 0.25 -2.65 -21.19
N ALA A 42 1.38 -2.15 -21.69
CA ALA A 42 2.26 -2.81 -22.66
C ALA A 42 3.69 -2.26 -22.53
N PHE A 43 4.65 -2.85 -23.22
CA PHE A 43 5.95 -2.23 -23.46
C PHE A 43 5.88 -1.35 -24.71
N ASP A 44 6.34 -0.11 -24.60
CA ASP A 44 6.33 0.86 -25.71
C ASP A 44 7.36 1.97 -25.44
N ASP A 45 7.88 2.59 -26.51
CA ASP A 45 8.73 3.77 -26.42
C ASP A 45 7.96 5.03 -25.98
N SER A 46 6.66 5.06 -26.27
CA SER A 46 5.70 6.13 -26.02
C SER A 46 4.96 5.86 -24.70
N ILE A 47 5.58 6.26 -23.59
CA ILE A 47 5.07 6.03 -22.22
C ILE A 47 3.66 6.57 -22.05
N GLU A 48 3.33 7.70 -22.66
CA GLU A 48 2.03 8.35 -22.61
C GLU A 48 0.86 7.50 -23.15
N LYS A 49 1.14 6.52 -24.02
CA LYS A 49 0.12 5.60 -24.55
C LYS A 49 -0.15 4.42 -23.64
N ILE A 50 0.87 4.01 -22.89
CA ILE A 50 0.84 2.78 -22.08
C ILE A 50 0.63 3.06 -20.59
N LEU A 51 1.00 4.23 -20.09
CA LEU A 51 0.90 4.61 -18.70
C LEU A 51 -0.52 5.07 -18.37
N PHE A 52 -1.13 4.44 -17.38
CA PHE A 52 -2.43 4.81 -16.87
C PHE A 52 -2.47 4.71 -15.34
N TYR A 53 -3.39 5.46 -14.73
CA TYR A 53 -3.63 5.42 -13.31
C TYR A 53 -4.82 4.50 -13.01
N ASN A 54 -4.59 3.49 -12.19
CA ASN A 54 -5.60 2.53 -11.77
C ASN A 54 -6.03 2.83 -10.34
N GLU A 55 -7.31 3.12 -10.12
CA GLU A 55 -7.88 3.44 -8.80
C GLU A 55 -8.62 2.26 -8.15
N ASN A 56 -8.75 1.13 -8.85
CA ASN A 56 -9.60 0.01 -8.47
C ASN A 56 -8.78 -1.27 -8.28
N LEU A 57 -7.72 -1.20 -7.47
CA LEU A 57 -6.94 -2.38 -7.09
C LEU A 57 -7.39 -2.93 -5.74
N ASP A 58 -7.25 -4.25 -5.61
CA ASP A 58 -7.42 -4.93 -4.34
C ASP A 58 -6.25 -4.65 -3.40
N MET A 59 -6.56 -4.64 -2.10
CA MET A 59 -5.52 -4.51 -1.07
C MET A 59 -4.56 -5.71 -1.12
N PRO A 60 -3.24 -5.49 -1.16
CA PRO A 60 -2.29 -6.60 -1.09
C PRO A 60 -2.47 -7.39 0.21
N ILE A 61 -2.63 -8.71 0.08
CA ILE A 61 -2.76 -9.63 1.20
C ILE A 61 -1.37 -10.14 1.58
N ILE A 62 -1.06 -10.18 2.87
CA ILE A 62 0.18 -10.80 3.38
C ILE A 62 -0.05 -12.31 3.43
N ASP A 63 0.33 -13.00 2.36
CA ASP A 63 0.31 -14.45 2.20
C ASP A 63 1.65 -15.12 2.53
N GLU A 64 2.78 -14.39 2.52
CA GLU A 64 4.06 -14.91 3.02
C GLU A 64 4.41 -14.41 4.43
N PRO A 65 4.87 -15.31 5.33
CA PRO A 65 5.08 -14.98 6.74
C PRO A 65 6.26 -14.02 7.00
N ASN A 66 7.14 -13.83 6.02
CA ASN A 66 8.31 -12.95 6.08
C ASN A 66 8.11 -11.59 5.38
N HIS A 67 6.90 -11.28 4.90
CA HIS A 67 6.60 -10.02 4.22
C HIS A 67 5.98 -8.98 5.15
N VAL A 68 6.14 -7.71 4.80
CA VAL A 68 5.46 -6.56 5.40
C VAL A 68 4.59 -5.88 4.37
N LEU A 69 3.48 -5.31 4.83
CA LEU A 69 2.60 -4.45 4.06
C LEU A 69 2.91 -3.00 4.43
N VAL A 70 3.22 -2.20 3.43
CA VAL A 70 3.64 -0.80 3.61
C VAL A 70 2.65 0.12 2.91
N LYS A 71 2.19 1.16 3.62
CA LYS A 71 1.56 2.34 3.02
C LYS A 71 2.66 3.23 2.48
N VAL A 72 2.77 3.33 1.17
CA VAL A 72 3.81 4.12 0.50
C VAL A 72 3.47 5.59 0.65
N ALA A 73 4.46 6.37 1.09
CA ALA A 73 4.36 7.83 1.20
C ALA A 73 5.08 8.53 0.04
N ALA A 74 6.17 7.96 -0.44
CA ALA A 74 6.89 8.42 -1.62
C ALA A 74 7.61 7.26 -2.31
N ALA A 75 7.77 7.37 -3.62
CA ALA A 75 8.61 6.53 -4.46
C ALA A 75 9.37 7.45 -5.42
N SER A 76 10.59 7.07 -5.81
CA SER A 76 11.35 7.83 -6.80
C SER A 76 11.13 7.26 -8.20
N VAL A 77 11.37 8.09 -9.22
CA VAL A 77 11.41 7.66 -10.62
C VAL A 77 12.88 7.59 -11.03
N ASN A 78 13.32 6.42 -11.48
CA ASN A 78 14.69 6.17 -11.89
C ASN A 78 14.79 5.89 -13.40
N PRO A 79 15.97 6.06 -14.03
CA PRO A 79 16.17 5.70 -15.44
C PRO A 79 15.82 4.24 -15.75
N LEU A 80 15.99 3.34 -14.79
CA LEU A 80 15.60 1.94 -14.93
C LEU A 80 14.09 1.78 -15.14
N ASP A 81 13.25 2.58 -14.48
CA ASP A 81 11.80 2.52 -14.65
C ASP A 81 11.41 2.86 -16.09
N VAL A 82 12.03 3.91 -16.66
CA VAL A 82 11.85 4.31 -18.06
C VAL A 82 12.34 3.23 -19.02
N ALA A 83 13.50 2.62 -18.75
CA ALA A 83 14.01 1.53 -19.57
C ALA A 83 13.08 0.31 -19.53
N MET A 84 12.54 -0.02 -18.34
CA MET A 84 11.59 -1.11 -18.16
C MET A 84 10.26 -0.86 -18.88
N CYS A 85 9.78 0.39 -19.00
CA CYS A 85 8.63 0.73 -19.86
C CYS A 85 8.85 0.29 -21.31
N LYS A 86 10.09 0.37 -21.79
CA LYS A 86 10.49 0.05 -23.17
C LYS A 86 10.81 -1.44 -23.38
N GLY A 87 10.57 -2.29 -22.37
CA GLY A 87 10.86 -3.72 -22.42
C GLY A 87 12.31 -4.09 -22.08
N TYR A 88 13.13 -3.15 -21.57
CA TYR A 88 14.49 -3.49 -21.13
C TYR A 88 14.47 -4.56 -20.03
N GLY A 89 15.26 -5.61 -20.22
CA GLY A 89 15.38 -6.72 -19.28
C GLY A 89 14.17 -7.65 -19.27
N HIS A 90 13.16 -7.42 -20.09
CA HIS A 90 11.89 -8.15 -20.00
C HIS A 90 12.04 -9.66 -20.19
N THR A 91 12.81 -10.12 -21.18
CA THR A 91 13.10 -11.55 -21.39
C THR A 91 13.79 -12.18 -20.16
N LEU A 92 14.78 -11.50 -19.58
CA LEU A 92 15.46 -11.99 -18.39
C LEU A 92 14.53 -12.02 -17.18
N LEU A 93 13.72 -10.98 -16.99
CA LEU A 93 12.76 -10.88 -15.89
C LEU A 93 11.63 -11.92 -16.01
N GLN A 94 11.19 -12.25 -17.22
CA GLN A 94 10.27 -13.36 -17.47
C GLN A 94 10.88 -14.70 -17.02
N CYS A 95 12.14 -14.97 -17.41
CA CYS A 95 12.84 -16.17 -16.97
C CYS A 95 12.95 -16.23 -15.43
N MET A 96 13.31 -15.11 -14.79
CA MET A 96 13.39 -15.04 -13.33
C MET A 96 12.05 -15.31 -12.65
N ASN A 97 10.95 -14.77 -13.17
CA ASN A 97 9.60 -15.03 -12.65
C ASN A 97 9.21 -16.51 -12.78
N ALA A 98 9.46 -17.13 -13.94
CA ALA A 98 9.17 -18.54 -14.17
C ALA A 98 9.94 -19.45 -13.20
N VAL A 99 11.20 -19.12 -12.90
CA VAL A 99 12.03 -19.86 -11.95
C VAL A 99 11.60 -19.62 -10.50
N SER A 100 11.32 -18.37 -10.10
CA SER A 100 10.93 -18.06 -8.71
C SER A 100 9.59 -18.68 -8.31
N GLU A 101 8.71 -18.90 -9.27
CA GLU A 101 7.37 -19.44 -9.02
C GLU A 101 7.25 -20.94 -9.34
N PHE A 102 8.31 -21.59 -9.85
CA PHE A 102 8.26 -22.97 -10.38
C PHE A 102 7.08 -23.21 -11.35
N ARG A 103 6.62 -22.15 -12.03
CA ARG A 103 5.45 -22.15 -12.92
C ARG A 103 5.90 -21.91 -14.36
N PHE A 104 6.21 -23.00 -15.05
CA PHE A 104 6.63 -22.97 -16.47
C PHE A 104 5.52 -22.50 -17.43
N GLU A 105 4.24 -22.58 -17.04
CA GLU A 105 3.11 -22.08 -17.85
C GLU A 105 3.08 -20.54 -17.98
N ARG A 106 3.81 -19.80 -17.14
CA ARG A 106 3.83 -18.31 -17.14
C ARG A 106 4.86 -17.67 -18.07
N LEU A 107 5.59 -18.45 -18.86
CA LEU A 107 6.63 -17.95 -19.78
C LEU A 107 6.08 -17.09 -20.94
N THR A 108 4.76 -17.03 -21.13
CA THR A 108 4.13 -16.38 -22.29
C THR A 108 3.23 -15.20 -21.94
N TYR A 109 3.01 -14.90 -20.66
CA TYR A 109 2.20 -13.75 -20.24
C TYR A 109 3.08 -12.66 -19.68
N ASP A 110 3.24 -11.59 -20.45
CA ASP A 110 3.64 -10.31 -19.89
C ASP A 110 2.61 -9.97 -18.82
N HIS A 111 3.06 -9.84 -17.57
CA HIS A 111 2.18 -9.67 -16.41
C HIS A 111 1.65 -8.22 -16.35
N PHE A 112 0.96 -7.81 -17.42
CA PHE A 112 0.23 -6.57 -17.48
C PHE A 112 -1.11 -6.70 -16.77
N PRO A 113 -1.60 -5.62 -16.13
CA PRO A 113 -0.92 -4.34 -15.99
C PRO A 113 0.26 -4.41 -15.01
N LYS A 114 1.37 -3.71 -15.35
CA LYS A 114 2.61 -3.75 -14.57
C LYS A 114 2.83 -2.44 -13.85
N THR A 115 2.97 -2.51 -12.53
CA THR A 115 3.37 -1.38 -11.69
C THR A 115 4.90 -1.27 -11.69
N LEU A 116 5.44 -0.08 -11.95
CA LEU A 116 6.88 0.23 -11.93
C LEU A 116 7.29 0.95 -10.63
N GLY A 117 8.53 1.42 -10.55
CA GLY A 117 9.12 1.99 -9.34
C GLY A 117 9.81 0.91 -8.53
N ARG A 118 11.09 1.13 -8.19
CA ARG A 118 11.94 0.14 -7.51
C ARG A 118 12.19 0.44 -6.06
N ASP A 119 12.05 1.68 -5.64
CA ASP A 119 12.33 2.15 -4.29
C ASP A 119 11.13 2.89 -3.72
N PHE A 120 11.06 2.93 -2.40
CA PHE A 120 9.98 3.59 -1.68
C PHE A 120 10.42 4.06 -0.30
N SER A 121 9.62 4.96 0.25
CA SER A 121 9.55 5.24 1.68
C SER A 121 8.07 5.25 2.12
N GLY A 122 7.81 4.80 3.34
CA GLY A 122 6.44 4.63 3.82
C GLY A 122 6.37 4.13 5.25
N VAL A 123 5.19 3.65 5.63
CA VAL A 123 4.89 3.17 6.98
C VAL A 123 4.41 1.72 6.93
N VAL A 124 4.95 0.87 7.80
CA VAL A 124 4.47 -0.50 7.96
C VAL A 124 3.06 -0.48 8.54
N ILE A 125 2.09 -1.05 7.82
CA ILE A 125 0.68 -1.16 8.24
C ILE A 125 0.24 -2.59 8.52
N GLY A 126 1.06 -3.57 8.15
CA GLY A 126 0.83 -4.99 8.41
C GLY A 126 2.13 -5.78 8.28
N LYS A 127 2.18 -6.96 8.89
CA LYS A 127 3.34 -7.85 8.80
C LYS A 127 2.96 -9.32 8.96
N GLY A 128 3.73 -10.18 8.32
CA GLY A 128 3.64 -11.62 8.50
C GLY A 128 4.13 -12.06 9.88
N GLU A 129 3.78 -13.29 10.27
CA GLU A 129 4.04 -13.83 11.61
C GLU A 129 5.54 -14.00 11.92
N SER A 130 6.34 -14.27 10.89
CA SER A 130 7.80 -14.44 11.00
C SER A 130 8.56 -13.12 10.96
N VAL A 131 7.87 -11.98 10.76
CA VAL A 131 8.51 -10.65 10.84
C VAL A 131 8.63 -10.23 12.31
N LYS A 132 9.86 -10.23 12.81
CA LYS A 132 10.19 -9.79 14.19
C LYS A 132 10.90 -8.44 14.26
N ARG A 133 11.58 -8.05 13.18
CA ARG A 133 12.40 -6.83 13.13
C ARG A 133 11.60 -5.54 13.04
N TYR A 134 10.40 -5.61 12.47
CA TYR A 134 9.55 -4.46 12.21
C TYR A 134 8.23 -4.55 12.97
N LYS A 135 7.69 -3.39 13.32
CA LYS A 135 6.40 -3.20 13.98
C LYS A 135 5.49 -2.35 13.09
N ILE A 136 4.19 -2.50 13.29
CA ILE A 136 3.21 -1.60 12.66
C ILE A 136 3.46 -0.19 13.19
N GLY A 137 3.50 0.78 12.28
CA GLY A 137 3.84 2.17 12.56
C GLY A 137 5.30 2.54 12.27
N ASP A 138 6.19 1.57 12.03
CA ASP A 138 7.58 1.87 11.69
C ASP A 138 7.67 2.60 10.35
N CYS A 139 8.43 3.70 10.34
CA CYS A 139 8.82 4.39 9.11
C CYS A 139 9.96 3.62 8.45
N VAL A 140 9.78 3.27 7.19
CA VAL A 140 10.70 2.40 6.46
C VAL A 140 10.96 2.90 5.05
N TRP A 141 12.12 2.51 4.53
CA TRP A 141 12.45 2.61 3.12
C TRP A 141 12.93 1.25 2.60
N GLY A 142 12.94 1.07 1.29
CA GLY A 142 13.38 -0.18 0.72
C GLY A 142 13.49 -0.15 -0.79
N VAL A 143 14.02 -1.25 -1.33
CA VAL A 143 14.16 -1.49 -2.75
C VAL A 143 13.58 -2.87 -3.07
N ILE A 144 12.74 -2.95 -4.09
CA ILE A 144 12.09 -4.18 -4.54
C ILE A 144 12.70 -4.67 -5.85
N SER A 145 12.75 -5.99 -5.99
CA SER A 145 13.38 -6.63 -7.15
C SER A 145 12.61 -6.34 -8.44
N PRO A 146 13.28 -6.06 -9.58
CA PRO A 146 12.61 -5.62 -10.83
C PRO A 146 11.56 -6.58 -11.40
N HIS A 147 11.63 -7.86 -11.03
CA HIS A 147 10.68 -8.88 -11.45
C HIS A 147 9.31 -8.75 -10.73
N GLN A 148 9.27 -8.12 -9.55
CA GLN A 148 8.07 -7.90 -8.72
C GLN A 148 7.27 -6.66 -9.14
N GLN A 149 5.99 -6.62 -8.75
CA GLN A 149 5.14 -5.43 -8.86
C GLN A 149 5.74 -4.25 -8.10
N GLY A 150 5.60 -3.06 -8.68
CA GLY A 150 6.35 -1.86 -8.32
C GLY A 150 5.84 -1.00 -7.17
N THR A 151 6.61 0.04 -6.86
CA THR A 151 6.35 1.00 -5.77
C THR A 151 5.57 2.24 -6.17
N HIS A 152 5.25 2.42 -7.46
CA HIS A 152 4.30 3.43 -7.92
C HIS A 152 2.85 3.05 -7.59
N SER A 153 2.61 2.67 -6.33
CA SER A 153 1.35 2.26 -5.74
C SER A 153 1.27 2.82 -4.33
N ASN A 154 0.08 3.16 -3.85
CA ASN A 154 -0.11 3.62 -2.47
C ASN A 154 0.09 2.51 -1.42
N TYR A 155 0.03 1.23 -1.82
CA TYR A 155 0.32 0.08 -0.95
C TYR A 155 1.17 -0.96 -1.66
N ILE A 156 2.12 -1.53 -0.94
CA ILE A 156 2.98 -2.62 -1.43
C ILE A 156 3.18 -3.70 -0.37
N LYS A 157 3.33 -4.93 -0.84
CA LYS A 157 3.82 -6.06 -0.04
C LYS A 157 5.28 -6.31 -0.41
N VAL A 158 6.15 -6.41 0.59
CA VAL A 158 7.60 -6.55 0.36
C VAL A 158 8.25 -7.42 1.43
N SER A 159 9.22 -8.24 1.02
CA SER A 159 10.00 -9.08 1.93
C SER A 159 10.72 -8.21 2.97
N GLN A 160 10.71 -8.62 4.24
CA GLN A 160 11.38 -7.91 5.32
C GLN A 160 12.91 -7.71 5.06
N CYS A 161 13.51 -8.54 4.21
CA CYS A 161 14.92 -8.43 3.81
C CYS A 161 15.21 -7.20 2.93
N ASN A 162 14.19 -6.71 2.21
CA ASN A 162 14.26 -5.61 1.25
C ASN A 162 13.90 -4.25 1.86
N VAL A 163 13.62 -4.22 3.17
CA VAL A 163 13.17 -3.04 3.90
C VAL A 163 14.21 -2.66 4.95
N ARG A 164 14.32 -1.38 5.30
CA ARG A 164 15.14 -0.84 6.39
C ARG A 164 14.37 0.26 7.13
N ILE A 165 14.67 0.41 8.43
CA ILE A 165 14.11 1.51 9.24
C ILE A 165 14.71 2.83 8.78
N ILE A 166 13.87 3.86 8.74
CA ILE A 166 14.32 5.24 8.62
C ILE A 166 14.54 5.75 10.05
N GLU A 167 15.81 5.88 10.45
CA GLU A 167 16.18 6.50 11.73
C GLU A 167 16.20 8.03 11.61
N GLY A 168 16.09 8.72 12.75
CA GLY A 168 15.76 10.15 12.86
C GLY A 168 16.51 11.12 11.92
N SER A 169 15.82 12.24 11.62
CA SER A 169 16.17 13.38 10.75
C SER A 169 15.73 13.27 9.28
N VAL A 170 15.56 12.07 8.73
CA VAL A 170 15.05 11.93 7.36
C VAL A 170 13.53 12.10 7.38
N SER A 171 13.05 13.24 6.89
CA SER A 171 11.62 13.49 6.74
C SER A 171 11.08 12.70 5.56
N ILE A 172 10.29 11.66 5.81
CA ILE A 172 9.18 11.36 4.89
C ILE A 172 8.30 12.60 4.95
N ASN A 173 8.03 13.24 3.81
CA ASN A 173 7.16 14.41 3.70
C ASN A 173 5.95 14.26 4.64
N ARG A 174 6.01 14.89 5.82
CA ARG A 174 5.07 14.67 6.93
C ARG A 174 3.69 15.27 6.66
N HIS A 175 3.46 15.79 5.46
CA HIS A 175 2.29 16.57 5.09
C HIS A 175 1.14 15.75 4.47
N CYS A 176 1.26 14.42 4.34
CA CYS A 176 0.26 13.60 3.64
C CYS A 176 -0.29 12.38 4.42
N PHE A 177 -0.07 12.26 5.73
CA PHE A 177 -0.60 11.15 6.54
C PHE A 177 -1.99 11.41 7.11
#